data_AF-A0A7W0VDB1-F1
#
_entry.id   AF-A0A7W0VDB1-F1
#
_cell.length_a   1.000
_cell.length_b   1.000
_cell.length_c   1.000
_cell.angle_alpha   90.00
_cell.angle_beta   90.00
_cell.angle_gamma   90.00
#
_symmetry.space_group_name_H-M   'P 1'
#
loop_
_entity.id
_entity.type
_entity.pdbx_description
1 polymer ?
#
loop_
_entity_poly.entity_id
_entity_poly.type
_entity_poly.pdbx_seq_one_letter_code
_entity_poly.pdbx_strand_id
1 'polypeptide(L)'
;MAEQLQFSEIRDLVGKRSDDPAVLAFHAAHKLPPPPVVMRTGLVYDVHVGKLGVSLDYGAELRTPQHWPPRRVAGRYVAYVTSATFKPTFPGLLANGLSPTLPLTTAKNKAIESTKNEAFYFNVMHRDDRYTLTYVYDRDDKTLLEIRLQLNELPEDHKALKRAAEIHAAKQPAHAPRVIPERTGSPETEPLPPALAALAKLIDDEGGSLGENIDLEMCEQIESGTVSAWTNNPDAERELRIFAQDGSGGVVAFWLVHADRPYEEQPIVFLGSEGEIGPIACDLADFLYLLAGGVGPYEAIEYGSTSGKPTFPKVAKLAATLAKREGRTPVDVLAAAADQYLDIHERIAALIRNESP
;
A
#
# COMPACT_ATOMS: atom_id res chain seq x y z
N MET A 1 -30.83 -32.81 3.97
CA MET A 1 -29.41 -32.53 4.29
C MET A 1 -29.07 -31.20 3.63
N ALA A 2 -28.52 -30.24 4.37
CA ALA A 2 -27.99 -29.04 3.73
C ALA A 2 -26.82 -29.47 2.82
N GLU A 3 -26.84 -29.05 1.57
CA GLU A 3 -25.75 -29.29 0.64
C GLU A 3 -24.46 -28.68 1.22
N GLN A 4 -23.42 -29.50 1.34
CA GLN A 4 -22.17 -29.10 1.95
C GLN A 4 -21.41 -28.23 0.96
N LEU A 5 -21.16 -26.97 1.31
CA LEU A 5 -20.39 -26.03 0.51
C LEU A 5 -19.01 -26.61 0.15
N GLN A 6 -18.72 -26.70 -1.14
CA GLN A 6 -17.46 -27.25 -1.66
C GLN A 6 -16.44 -26.14 -1.88
N PHE A 7 -15.15 -26.46 -1.65
CA PHE A 7 -14.06 -25.52 -1.92
C PHE A 7 -14.01 -25.08 -3.38
N SER A 8 -14.31 -25.98 -4.33
CA SER A 8 -14.33 -25.66 -5.76
C SER A 8 -15.36 -24.59 -6.10
N GLU A 9 -16.52 -24.58 -5.44
CA GLU A 9 -17.55 -23.57 -5.67
C GLU A 9 -17.03 -22.18 -5.30
N ILE A 10 -16.36 -22.03 -4.15
CA ILE A 10 -15.77 -20.77 -3.71
C ILE A 10 -14.59 -20.36 -4.60
N ARG A 11 -13.69 -21.31 -4.89
CA ARG A 11 -12.53 -21.06 -5.73
C ARG A 11 -12.92 -20.54 -7.10
N ASP A 12 -13.98 -21.09 -7.70
CA ASP A 12 -14.44 -20.70 -9.03
C ASP A 12 -15.10 -19.30 -9.05
N LEU A 13 -15.41 -18.72 -7.87
CA LEU A 13 -15.84 -17.31 -7.75
C LEU A 13 -14.67 -16.33 -7.72
N VAL A 14 -13.50 -16.72 -7.19
CA VAL A 14 -12.33 -15.84 -7.08
C VAL A 14 -11.87 -15.40 -8.49
N GLY A 15 -11.75 -14.08 -8.67
CA GLY A 15 -11.48 -13.43 -9.96
C GLY A 15 -12.70 -13.16 -10.82
N LYS A 16 -13.92 -13.54 -10.39
CA LYS A 16 -15.16 -13.16 -11.08
C LYS A 16 -15.64 -11.78 -10.65
N ARG A 17 -16.33 -11.11 -11.58
CA ARG A 17 -17.00 -9.83 -11.31
C ARG A 17 -18.14 -10.03 -10.33
N SER A 18 -18.43 -9.00 -9.53
CA SER A 18 -19.57 -9.01 -8.61
C SER A 18 -20.93 -9.13 -9.32
N ASP A 19 -21.01 -8.78 -10.60
CA ASP A 19 -22.21 -8.95 -11.44
C ASP A 19 -22.20 -10.23 -12.29
N ASP A 20 -21.22 -11.13 -12.10
CA ASP A 20 -21.19 -12.43 -12.78
C ASP A 20 -22.38 -13.30 -12.33
N PRO A 21 -23.10 -13.97 -13.25
CA PRO A 21 -24.24 -14.82 -12.90
C PRO A 21 -23.94 -15.87 -11.84
N ALA A 22 -22.71 -16.42 -11.80
CA ALA A 22 -22.33 -17.40 -10.79
C ALA A 22 -22.19 -16.76 -9.39
N VAL A 23 -21.66 -15.54 -9.31
CA VAL A 23 -21.56 -14.80 -8.04
C VAL A 23 -22.96 -14.45 -7.54
N LEU A 24 -23.83 -13.96 -8.43
CA LEU A 24 -25.23 -13.65 -8.09
C LEU A 24 -26.00 -14.89 -7.64
N ALA A 25 -25.83 -16.01 -8.34
CA ALA A 25 -26.46 -17.29 -7.98
C ALA A 25 -25.96 -17.80 -6.62
N PHE A 26 -24.65 -17.69 -6.35
CA PHE A 26 -24.06 -18.05 -5.07
C PHE A 26 -24.65 -17.22 -3.92
N HIS A 27 -24.73 -15.90 -4.10
CA HIS A 27 -25.33 -15.00 -3.10
C HIS A 27 -26.80 -15.36 -2.83
N ALA A 28 -27.57 -15.64 -3.87
CA ALA A 28 -28.96 -16.05 -3.74
C ALA A 28 -29.10 -17.40 -3.01
N ALA A 29 -28.29 -18.40 -3.36
CA ALA A 29 -28.32 -19.73 -2.76
C ALA A 29 -27.99 -19.70 -1.25
N HIS A 30 -27.05 -18.85 -0.85
CA HIS A 30 -26.61 -18.71 0.55
C HIS A 30 -27.29 -17.56 1.31
N LYS A 31 -28.29 -16.89 0.70
CA LYS A 31 -29.04 -15.77 1.29
C LYS A 31 -28.12 -14.63 1.78
N LEU A 32 -27.08 -14.33 1.01
CA LEU A 32 -26.12 -13.27 1.30
C LEU A 32 -26.66 -11.91 0.84
N PRO A 33 -26.21 -10.78 1.43
CA PRO A 33 -26.49 -9.46 0.87
C PRO A 33 -26.00 -9.39 -0.59
N PRO A 34 -26.61 -8.58 -1.46
CA PRO A 34 -26.16 -8.46 -2.84
C PRO A 34 -24.69 -8.01 -2.90
N PRO A 35 -23.90 -8.54 -3.84
CA PRO A 35 -22.49 -8.17 -3.96
C PRO A 35 -22.35 -6.70 -4.42
N PRO A 36 -21.27 -6.01 -4.05
CA PRO A 36 -21.08 -4.62 -4.42
C PRO A 36 -20.77 -4.52 -5.93
N VAL A 37 -21.68 -3.95 -6.71
CA VAL A 37 -21.50 -3.87 -8.17
C VAL A 37 -20.39 -2.89 -8.55
N VAL A 38 -20.30 -1.76 -7.85
CA VAL A 38 -19.29 -0.71 -8.12
C VAL A 38 -18.64 -0.29 -6.81
N MET A 39 -17.31 -0.31 -6.77
CA MET A 39 -16.52 0.07 -5.59
C MET A 39 -15.48 1.14 -5.93
N ARG A 40 -15.11 1.93 -4.92
CA ARG A 40 -13.95 2.83 -5.04
C ARG A 40 -12.66 2.02 -4.91
N THR A 41 -11.64 2.41 -5.65
CA THR A 41 -10.30 1.80 -5.55
C THR A 41 -9.77 1.84 -4.12
N GLY A 42 -9.13 0.74 -3.69
CA GLY A 42 -8.51 0.63 -2.36
C GLY A 42 -9.48 0.28 -1.23
N LEU A 43 -10.80 0.18 -1.49
CA LEU A 43 -11.75 -0.36 -0.52
C LEU A 43 -11.90 -1.87 -0.72
N VAL A 44 -11.92 -2.61 0.39
CA VAL A 44 -12.30 -4.02 0.45
C VAL A 44 -13.68 -4.13 1.10
N TYR A 45 -14.56 -4.93 0.52
CA TYR A 45 -15.89 -5.22 1.07
C TYR A 45 -16.00 -6.72 1.34
N ASP A 46 -16.05 -7.09 2.61
CA ASP A 46 -16.16 -8.48 3.06
C ASP A 46 -17.64 -8.89 3.15
N VAL A 47 -17.97 -10.07 2.62
CA VAL A 47 -19.24 -10.77 2.83
C VAL A 47 -19.02 -12.13 3.49
N HIS A 48 -19.50 -12.26 4.74
CA HIS A 48 -19.46 -13.51 5.49
C HIS A 48 -20.55 -14.48 5.03
N VAL A 49 -20.15 -15.70 4.67
CA VAL A 49 -21.03 -16.80 4.23
C VAL A 49 -21.56 -17.61 5.42
N GLY A 50 -22.41 -16.97 6.23
CA GLY A 50 -23.13 -17.61 7.33
C GLY A 50 -22.24 -18.38 8.33
N LYS A 51 -22.73 -19.49 8.87
CA LYS A 51 -22.00 -20.33 9.85
C LYS A 51 -20.96 -21.26 9.21
N LEU A 52 -20.71 -21.15 7.91
CA LEU A 52 -19.84 -22.07 7.18
C LEU A 52 -18.34 -21.73 7.32
N GLY A 53 -18.02 -20.63 8.00
CA GLY A 53 -16.64 -20.22 8.23
C GLY A 53 -15.95 -19.77 6.94
N VAL A 54 -16.68 -19.15 6.01
CA VAL A 54 -16.13 -18.59 4.78
C VAL A 54 -16.49 -17.11 4.69
N SER A 55 -15.56 -16.27 4.26
CA SER A 55 -15.80 -14.89 3.85
C SER A 55 -15.32 -14.67 2.42
N LEU A 56 -16.05 -13.87 1.64
CA LEU A 56 -15.66 -13.42 0.31
C LEU A 56 -15.25 -11.95 0.40
N ASP A 57 -14.05 -11.64 -0.09
CA ASP A 57 -13.57 -10.27 -0.17
C ASP A 57 -13.79 -9.72 -1.57
N TYR A 58 -14.43 -8.56 -1.64
CA TYR A 58 -14.62 -7.82 -2.87
C TYR A 58 -13.66 -6.66 -2.94
N GLY A 59 -12.99 -6.51 -4.08
CA GLY A 59 -12.12 -5.39 -4.37
C GLY A 59 -12.38 -4.85 -5.77
N ALA A 60 -12.17 -3.55 -5.91
CA ALA A 60 -12.07 -2.91 -7.21
C ALA A 60 -10.66 -2.32 -7.30
N GLU A 61 -9.76 -2.99 -8.00
CA GLU A 61 -8.43 -2.46 -8.23
C GLU A 61 -8.19 -2.34 -9.73
N LEU A 62 -7.95 -1.12 -10.17
CA LEU A 62 -7.45 -0.88 -11.51
C LEU A 62 -5.99 -0.50 -11.37
N ARG A 63 -5.12 -1.34 -11.92
CA ARG A 63 -3.68 -1.12 -11.97
C ARG A 63 -3.31 -0.79 -13.42
N THR A 64 -2.49 0.24 -13.65
CA THR A 64 -1.93 0.45 -14.99
C THR A 64 -0.68 -0.43 -15.13
N PRO A 65 -0.65 -1.41 -16.04
CA PRO A 65 0.49 -2.33 -16.18
C PRO A 65 1.75 -1.66 -16.75
N GLN A 66 1.63 -0.42 -17.25
CA GLN A 66 2.76 0.33 -17.80
C GLN A 66 3.73 0.86 -16.74
N HIS A 67 3.37 0.84 -15.45
CA HIS A 67 4.16 1.39 -14.36
C HIS A 67 4.51 0.27 -13.36
N TRP A 68 5.70 0.28 -12.76
CA TRP A 68 6.07 -0.65 -11.69
C TRP A 68 6.46 0.11 -10.41
N PRO A 69 5.85 -0.19 -9.24
CA PRO A 69 4.69 -1.06 -9.08
C PRO A 69 3.46 -0.48 -9.80
N PRO A 70 2.50 -1.32 -10.18
CA PRO A 70 1.36 -0.88 -10.97
C PRO A 70 0.53 0.22 -10.28
N ARG A 71 0.38 1.37 -10.94
CA ARG A 71 -0.39 2.53 -10.42
C ARG A 71 -1.83 2.15 -10.18
N ARG A 72 -2.31 2.27 -8.93
CA ARG A 72 -3.74 2.26 -8.62
C ARG A 72 -4.40 3.46 -9.26
N VAL A 73 -5.35 3.22 -10.16
CA VAL A 73 -6.16 4.27 -10.74
C VAL A 73 -7.31 4.54 -9.78
N ALA A 74 -7.34 5.73 -9.17
CA ALA A 74 -8.48 6.17 -8.37
C ALA A 74 -9.74 6.23 -9.24
N GLY A 75 -10.85 5.70 -8.75
CA GLY A 75 -12.09 5.69 -9.51
C GLY A 75 -13.14 4.78 -8.91
N ARG A 76 -14.22 4.59 -9.66
CA ARG A 76 -15.29 3.66 -9.35
C ARG A 76 -15.30 2.57 -10.42
N TYR A 77 -14.99 1.35 -10.02
CA TYR A 77 -14.89 0.21 -10.94
C TYR A 77 -15.82 -0.90 -10.52
N VAL A 78 -16.10 -1.78 -11.48
CA VAL A 78 -16.81 -3.02 -11.18
C VAL A 78 -15.97 -3.82 -10.20
N ALA A 79 -16.57 -4.29 -9.11
CA ALA A 79 -15.84 -5.08 -8.13
C ALA A 79 -15.64 -6.52 -8.61
N TYR A 80 -14.65 -7.19 -8.04
CA TYR A 80 -14.34 -8.59 -8.24
C TYR A 80 -14.21 -9.27 -6.90
N VAL A 81 -14.46 -10.58 -6.85
CA VAL A 81 -14.06 -11.40 -5.71
C VAL A 81 -12.53 -11.53 -5.74
N THR A 82 -11.82 -10.80 -4.89
CA THR A 82 -10.34 -10.77 -4.87
C THR A 82 -9.75 -11.89 -4.03
N SER A 83 -10.46 -12.30 -2.99
CA SER A 83 -10.05 -13.40 -2.13
C SER A 83 -11.24 -14.07 -1.47
N ALA A 84 -10.99 -15.27 -0.95
CA ALA A 84 -11.87 -15.93 -0.01
C ALA A 84 -11.07 -16.40 1.21
N THR A 85 -11.63 -16.18 2.39
CA THR A 85 -11.02 -16.59 3.66
C THR A 85 -11.83 -17.71 4.28
N PHE A 86 -11.16 -18.80 4.66
CA PHE A 86 -11.74 -19.97 5.30
C PHE A 86 -11.26 -20.06 6.74
N LYS A 87 -12.18 -20.24 7.68
CA LYS A 87 -11.89 -20.53 9.08
C LYS A 87 -11.67 -22.02 9.28
N PRO A 88 -10.99 -22.44 10.37
CA PRO A 88 -10.78 -23.86 10.66
C PRO A 88 -12.06 -24.69 10.82
N THR A 89 -13.20 -24.02 11.02
CA THR A 89 -14.53 -24.63 11.10
C THR A 89 -15.15 -24.94 9.74
N PHE A 90 -14.50 -24.58 8.63
CA PHE A 90 -14.96 -24.92 7.30
C PHE A 90 -15.08 -26.46 7.17
N PRO A 91 -16.23 -27.00 6.75
CA PRO A 91 -16.44 -28.44 6.79
C PRO A 91 -15.87 -29.19 5.58
N GLY A 92 -15.50 -28.48 4.50
CA GLY A 92 -15.01 -29.07 3.26
C GLY A 92 -13.49 -29.31 3.23
N LEU A 93 -13.06 -30.15 2.29
CA LEU A 93 -11.63 -30.25 1.95
C LEU A 93 -11.23 -29.11 1.00
N LEU A 94 -10.00 -28.65 1.14
CA LEU A 94 -9.40 -27.63 0.28
C LEU A 94 -8.66 -28.27 -0.91
N ALA A 95 -7.95 -27.46 -1.69
CA ALA A 95 -7.15 -27.90 -2.82
C ALA A 95 -6.30 -29.13 -2.46
N ASN A 96 -6.26 -30.12 -3.36
CA ASN A 96 -5.49 -31.36 -3.19
C ASN A 96 -5.83 -32.16 -1.92
N GLY A 97 -7.06 -32.01 -1.40
CA GLY A 97 -7.52 -32.75 -0.22
C GLY A 97 -6.94 -32.22 1.10
N LEU A 98 -6.43 -30.98 1.12
CA LEU A 98 -5.90 -30.37 2.34
C LEU A 98 -7.01 -30.12 3.37
N SER A 99 -6.70 -30.41 4.63
CA SER A 99 -7.64 -30.21 5.75
C SER A 99 -7.66 -28.74 6.20
N PRO A 100 -8.84 -28.17 6.52
CA PRO A 100 -8.94 -26.85 7.14
C PRO A 100 -8.48 -26.81 8.60
N THR A 101 -8.06 -27.95 9.18
CA THR A 101 -7.52 -28.05 10.55
C THR A 101 -6.08 -28.55 10.57
N LEU A 102 -5.33 -28.33 9.49
CA LEU A 102 -3.97 -28.83 9.35
C LEU A 102 -3.03 -28.24 10.43
N PRO A 103 -2.32 -29.05 11.24
CA PRO A 103 -1.38 -28.53 12.23
C PRO A 103 -0.17 -27.83 11.60
N LEU A 104 0.37 -26.79 12.25
CA LEU A 104 1.48 -25.97 11.74
C LEU A 104 2.66 -26.79 11.24
N THR A 105 3.13 -27.77 12.02
CA THR A 105 4.27 -28.62 11.62
C THR A 105 4.00 -29.36 10.32
N THR A 106 2.76 -29.84 10.12
CA THR A 106 2.39 -30.54 8.89
C THR A 106 2.27 -29.59 7.72
N ALA A 107 1.71 -28.39 7.95
CA ALA A 107 1.64 -27.35 6.92
C ALA A 107 3.03 -26.92 6.46
N LYS A 108 3.94 -26.59 7.39
CA LYS A 108 5.34 -26.26 7.08
C LYS A 108 6.04 -27.30 6.23
N ASN A 109 5.87 -28.59 6.56
CA ASN A 109 6.50 -29.69 5.82
C ASN A 109 5.92 -29.89 4.42
N LYS A 110 4.68 -29.42 4.17
CA LYS A 110 3.98 -29.57 2.89
C LYS A 110 3.97 -28.29 2.06
N ALA A 111 4.36 -27.16 2.65
CA ALA A 111 4.29 -25.87 2.00
C ALA A 111 5.31 -25.77 0.85
N ILE A 112 4.93 -25.08 -0.20
CA ILE A 112 5.83 -24.64 -1.28
C ILE A 112 6.80 -23.61 -0.71
N GLU A 113 6.28 -22.71 0.11
CA GLU A 113 6.99 -21.59 0.71
C GLU A 113 6.48 -21.34 2.12
N SER A 114 7.36 -21.00 3.05
CA SER A 114 7.00 -20.66 4.43
C SER A 114 7.73 -19.40 4.87
N THR A 115 6.96 -18.41 5.29
CA THR A 115 7.46 -17.13 5.81
C THR A 115 6.87 -16.86 7.19
N LYS A 116 7.37 -15.84 7.88
CA LYS A 116 6.87 -15.40 9.18
C LYS A 116 7.08 -13.90 9.34
N ASN A 117 6.19 -13.26 10.09
CA ASN A 117 6.41 -11.92 10.61
C ASN A 117 6.34 -11.95 12.14
N GLU A 118 6.18 -10.79 12.77
CA GLU A 118 6.14 -10.68 14.22
C GLU A 118 4.99 -11.47 14.85
N ALA A 119 3.83 -11.52 14.18
CA ALA A 119 2.61 -12.09 14.73
C ALA A 119 2.22 -13.46 14.14
N PHE A 120 2.67 -13.80 12.93
CA PHE A 120 2.11 -14.92 12.17
C PHE A 120 3.14 -15.79 11.45
N TYR A 121 2.77 -17.06 11.23
CA TYR A 121 3.38 -17.92 10.22
C TYR A 121 2.50 -18.02 8.98
N PHE A 122 3.09 -17.85 7.81
CA PHE A 122 2.42 -18.01 6.52
C PHE A 122 2.99 -19.23 5.80
N ASN A 123 2.12 -20.15 5.40
CA ASN A 123 2.50 -21.37 4.69
C ASN A 123 1.74 -21.44 3.36
N VAL A 124 2.44 -21.23 2.25
CA VAL A 124 1.87 -21.31 0.90
C VAL A 124 1.72 -22.78 0.53
N MET A 125 0.48 -23.25 0.49
CA MET A 125 0.17 -24.67 0.26
C MET A 125 -0.09 -24.98 -1.20
N HIS A 126 -0.49 -23.97 -1.97
CA HIS A 126 -0.73 -24.08 -3.40
C HIS A 126 -0.55 -22.71 -4.06
N ARG A 127 0.01 -22.70 -5.26
CA ARG A 127 0.15 -21.51 -6.11
C ARG A 127 0.05 -21.96 -7.56
N ASP A 128 -0.88 -21.39 -8.31
CA ASP A 128 -0.98 -21.52 -9.76
C ASP A 128 -1.02 -20.13 -10.43
N ASP A 129 -1.33 -20.05 -11.72
CA ASP A 129 -1.36 -18.76 -12.42
C ASP A 129 -2.50 -17.83 -11.95
N ARG A 130 -3.57 -18.38 -11.34
CA ARG A 130 -4.73 -17.60 -10.90
C ARG A 130 -4.71 -17.30 -9.41
N TYR A 131 -4.35 -18.24 -8.55
CA TYR A 131 -4.50 -18.06 -7.12
C TYR A 131 -3.38 -18.66 -6.28
N THR A 132 -3.24 -18.11 -5.07
CA THR A 132 -2.39 -18.62 -4.00
C THR A 132 -3.27 -19.04 -2.82
N LEU A 133 -3.05 -20.24 -2.28
CA LEU A 133 -3.67 -20.75 -1.07
C LEU A 133 -2.66 -20.74 0.08
N THR A 134 -2.91 -19.91 1.09
CA THR A 134 -2.00 -19.70 2.23
C THR A 134 -2.68 -20.05 3.54
N TYR A 135 -2.01 -20.83 4.39
CA TYR A 135 -2.44 -21.08 5.76
C TYR A 135 -1.74 -20.10 6.70
N VAL A 136 -2.53 -19.42 7.53
CA VAL A 136 -2.08 -18.39 8.46
C VAL A 136 -2.23 -18.87 9.89
N TYR A 137 -1.12 -18.97 10.60
CA TYR A 137 -1.09 -19.42 11.99
C TYR A 137 -0.64 -18.29 12.90
N ASP A 138 -1.20 -18.26 14.10
CA ASP A 138 -0.66 -17.48 15.21
C ASP A 138 0.77 -17.95 15.52
N ARG A 139 1.68 -17.01 15.80
CA ARG A 139 3.07 -17.34 16.05
C ARG A 139 3.29 -17.98 17.42
N ASP A 140 2.56 -17.53 18.43
CA ASP A 140 2.81 -17.86 19.83
C ASP A 140 2.19 -19.22 20.17
N ASP A 141 0.90 -19.37 19.92
CA ASP A 141 0.16 -20.60 20.25
C ASP A 141 0.11 -21.61 19.08
N LYS A 142 0.57 -21.20 17.89
CA LYS A 142 0.65 -22.02 16.68
C LYS A 142 -0.71 -22.52 16.20
N THR A 143 -1.79 -21.87 16.61
CA THR A 143 -3.14 -22.20 16.16
C THR A 143 -3.37 -21.70 14.73
N LEU A 144 -4.12 -22.47 13.95
CA LEU A 144 -4.54 -22.04 12.61
C LEU A 144 -5.64 -21.01 12.77
N LEU A 145 -5.37 -19.78 12.33
CA LEU A 145 -6.33 -18.68 12.42
C LEU A 145 -7.27 -18.69 11.22
N GLU A 146 -6.70 -18.84 10.02
CA GLU A 146 -7.43 -18.83 8.76
C GLU A 146 -6.61 -19.38 7.61
N ILE A 147 -7.33 -19.66 6.51
CA ILE A 147 -6.76 -20.05 5.22
C ILE A 147 -7.23 -19.04 4.19
N ARG A 148 -6.31 -18.43 3.46
CA ARG A 148 -6.58 -17.42 2.44
C ARG A 148 -6.43 -18.03 1.07
N LEU A 149 -7.46 -17.91 0.24
CA LEU A 149 -7.39 -18.13 -1.20
C LEU A 149 -7.39 -16.76 -1.87
N GLN A 150 -6.24 -16.32 -2.37
CA GLN A 150 -6.06 -14.99 -2.91
C GLN A 150 -5.79 -15.06 -4.41
N LEU A 151 -6.44 -14.17 -5.17
CA LEU A 151 -6.15 -13.99 -6.59
C LEU A 151 -4.74 -13.40 -6.76
N ASN A 152 -3.90 -14.01 -7.59
CA ASN A 152 -2.51 -13.58 -7.78
C ASN A 152 -2.42 -12.28 -8.56
N GLU A 153 -3.14 -12.23 -9.69
CA GLU A 153 -3.32 -11.03 -10.49
C GLU A 153 -4.80 -10.94 -10.87
N LEU A 154 -5.38 -9.74 -10.79
CA LEU A 154 -6.66 -9.50 -11.44
C LEU A 154 -6.50 -9.82 -12.93
N PRO A 155 -7.52 -10.35 -13.63
CA PRO A 155 -7.44 -10.52 -15.07
C PRO A 155 -7.28 -9.14 -15.70
N GLU A 156 -6.04 -8.69 -15.88
CA GLU A 156 -5.72 -7.39 -16.46
C GLU A 156 -6.35 -7.29 -17.86
N ASP A 157 -6.58 -8.43 -18.51
CA ASP A 157 -7.22 -8.60 -19.82
C ASP A 157 -8.71 -8.31 -19.89
N HIS A 158 -9.37 -7.87 -18.82
CA HIS A 158 -10.74 -7.39 -18.97
C HIS A 158 -10.74 -6.11 -19.82
N LYS A 159 -11.00 -6.22 -21.12
CA LYS A 159 -10.94 -5.13 -22.12
C LYS A 159 -11.61 -3.83 -21.66
N ALA A 160 -12.69 -3.93 -20.88
CA ALA A 160 -13.35 -2.76 -20.31
C ALA A 160 -12.52 -2.02 -19.25
N LEU A 161 -11.77 -2.76 -18.41
CA LEU A 161 -10.83 -2.18 -17.45
C LEU A 161 -9.60 -1.61 -18.16
N LYS A 162 -9.00 -2.31 -19.14
CA LYS A 162 -7.93 -1.76 -19.97
C LYS A 162 -8.36 -0.47 -20.66
N ARG A 163 -9.54 -0.48 -21.30
CA ARG A 163 -10.10 0.72 -21.94
C ARG A 163 -10.40 1.84 -20.93
N ALA A 164 -10.87 1.52 -19.73
CA ALA A 164 -11.09 2.52 -18.68
C ALA A 164 -9.76 3.10 -18.17
N ALA A 165 -8.72 2.27 -18.00
CA ALA A 165 -7.36 2.68 -17.66
C ALA A 165 -6.76 3.56 -18.75
N GLU A 166 -6.89 3.16 -20.03
CA GLU A 166 -6.42 3.92 -21.19
C GLU A 166 -7.14 5.26 -21.30
N ILE A 167 -8.47 5.29 -21.15
CA ILE A 167 -9.25 6.54 -21.14
C ILE A 167 -8.81 7.43 -19.97
N HIS A 168 -8.54 6.85 -18.80
CA HIS A 168 -8.09 7.61 -17.63
C HIS A 168 -6.66 8.14 -17.84
N ALA A 169 -5.72 7.30 -18.29
CA ALA A 169 -4.35 7.68 -18.62
C ALA A 169 -4.31 8.74 -19.73
N ALA A 170 -5.16 8.63 -20.75
CA ALA A 170 -5.28 9.62 -21.81
C ALA A 170 -5.93 10.94 -21.36
N LYS A 171 -6.68 10.92 -20.24
CA LYS A 171 -7.26 12.12 -19.62
C LYS A 171 -6.34 12.75 -18.58
N GLN A 172 -5.39 11.99 -18.05
CA GLN A 172 -4.33 12.56 -17.24
C GLN A 172 -3.49 13.45 -18.16
N PRO A 173 -3.33 14.75 -17.85
CA PRO A 173 -2.43 15.57 -18.62
C PRO A 173 -1.05 14.92 -18.58
N ALA A 174 -0.37 14.82 -19.72
CA ALA A 174 1.04 14.46 -19.72
C ALA A 174 1.73 15.39 -18.73
N HIS A 175 2.23 14.84 -17.63
CA HIS A 175 2.97 15.65 -16.66
C HIS A 175 4.14 16.26 -17.42
N ALA A 176 4.32 17.58 -17.27
CA ALA A 176 5.47 18.24 -17.86
C ALA A 176 6.73 17.47 -17.42
N PRO A 177 7.71 17.23 -18.32
CA PRO A 177 8.93 16.55 -17.97
C PRO A 177 9.52 17.20 -16.71
N ARG A 178 9.78 16.39 -15.69
CA ARG A 178 10.38 16.89 -14.46
C ARG A 178 11.77 17.40 -14.77
N VAL A 179 12.05 18.63 -14.34
CA VAL A 179 13.37 19.23 -14.49
C VAL A 179 14.13 18.94 -13.21
N ILE A 180 15.02 17.94 -13.27
CA ILE A 180 15.96 17.69 -12.19
C ILE A 180 16.94 18.87 -12.18
N PRO A 181 17.03 19.63 -11.08
CA PRO A 181 17.95 20.75 -11.01
C PRO A 181 19.40 20.25 -11.15
N GLU A 182 20.19 20.94 -11.97
CA GLU A 182 21.65 20.74 -11.96
C GLU A 182 22.20 21.22 -10.61
N ARG A 183 22.60 20.26 -9.76
CA ARG A 183 23.32 20.54 -8.51
C ARG A 183 24.77 20.09 -8.63
N THR A 184 25.68 21.06 -8.74
CA THR A 184 27.13 20.82 -8.62
C THR A 184 27.59 21.12 -7.20
N GLY A 185 28.07 20.11 -6.47
CA GLY A 185 28.73 20.31 -5.18
C GLY A 185 27.79 20.67 -4.02
N SER A 186 26.65 19.97 -3.88
CA SER A 186 25.86 20.08 -2.64
C SER A 186 26.73 19.71 -1.43
N PRO A 187 26.67 20.48 -0.33
CA PRO A 187 27.34 20.08 0.90
C PRO A 187 26.80 18.73 1.37
N GLU A 188 27.65 17.90 1.97
CA GLU A 188 27.27 16.57 2.47
C GLU A 188 26.08 16.65 3.44
N THR A 189 25.92 17.79 4.12
CA THR A 189 24.84 18.04 5.07
C THR A 189 24.27 19.45 4.97
N GLU A 190 22.95 19.57 5.07
CA GLU A 190 22.20 20.84 5.03
C GLU A 190 21.26 20.95 6.24
N PRO A 191 21.07 22.13 6.87
CA PRO A 191 20.20 22.23 8.04
C PRO A 191 18.74 21.91 7.70
N LEU A 192 18.01 21.34 8.67
CA LEU A 192 16.57 21.11 8.52
C LEU A 192 15.80 22.43 8.29
N PRO A 193 14.78 22.44 7.40
CA PRO A 193 13.80 23.50 7.32
C PRO A 193 13.21 23.81 8.70
N PRO A 194 12.90 25.08 9.04
CA PRO A 194 12.42 25.46 10.37
C PRO A 194 11.22 24.65 10.86
N ALA A 195 10.32 24.26 9.95
CA ALA A 195 9.17 23.43 10.29
C ALA A 195 9.57 21.98 10.62
N LEU A 196 10.57 21.40 9.95
CA LEU A 196 11.09 20.08 10.32
C LEU A 196 11.89 20.11 11.62
N ALA A 197 12.66 21.17 11.87
CA ALA A 197 13.32 21.35 13.17
C ALA A 197 12.31 21.49 14.32
N ALA A 198 11.20 22.19 14.09
CA ALA A 198 10.11 22.29 15.06
C ALA A 198 9.38 20.95 15.25
N LEU A 199 9.23 20.16 14.19
CA LEU A 199 8.66 18.81 14.26
C LEU A 199 9.57 17.87 15.09
N ALA A 200 10.88 17.88 14.83
CA ALA A 200 11.85 17.08 15.59
C ALA A 200 11.77 17.38 17.09
N LYS A 201 11.72 18.67 17.45
CA LYS A 201 11.52 19.06 18.85
C LYS A 201 10.20 18.56 19.44
N LEU A 202 9.11 18.57 18.66
CA LEU A 202 7.83 18.03 19.11
C LEU A 202 7.90 16.52 19.35
N ILE A 203 8.62 15.79 18.50
CA ILE A 203 8.84 14.34 18.65
C ILE A 203 9.62 14.05 19.94
N ASP A 204 10.71 14.79 20.17
CA ASP A 204 11.51 14.68 21.39
C ASP A 204 10.69 14.96 22.65
N ASP A 205 9.89 16.05 22.63
CA ASP A 205 9.03 16.46 23.74
C ASP A 205 7.94 15.41 24.06
N GLU A 206 7.54 14.57 23.08
CA GLU A 206 6.55 13.49 23.24
C GLU A 206 7.21 12.12 23.53
N GLY A 207 8.54 12.07 23.73
CA GLY A 207 9.25 10.86 24.11
C GLY A 207 9.82 10.04 22.95
N GLY A 208 10.04 10.68 21.80
CA GLY A 208 10.72 10.09 20.64
C GLY A 208 9.81 9.54 19.55
N SER A 209 8.49 9.71 19.65
CA SER A 209 7.52 9.29 18.62
C SER A 209 6.30 10.21 18.59
N LEU A 210 5.58 10.25 17.46
CA LEU A 210 4.28 10.94 17.37
C LEU A 210 3.16 9.98 17.72
N GLY A 211 2.94 9.79 19.03
CA GLY A 211 1.96 8.83 19.55
C GLY A 211 2.32 7.38 19.23
N GLU A 212 1.37 6.47 19.44
CA GLU A 212 1.65 5.02 19.39
C GLU A 212 1.79 4.45 17.97
N ASN A 213 1.39 5.21 16.93
CA ASN A 213 1.22 4.68 15.57
C ASN A 213 2.09 5.38 14.50
N ILE A 214 2.95 6.33 14.88
CA ILE A 214 3.85 6.99 13.95
C ILE A 214 5.27 6.83 14.48
N ASP A 215 5.99 5.90 13.87
CA ASP A 215 7.39 5.65 14.13
C ASP A 215 8.23 6.47 13.14
N LEU A 216 8.53 7.72 13.50
CA LEU A 216 9.25 8.69 12.67
C LEU A 216 10.43 9.25 13.45
N GLU A 217 11.64 8.95 12.99
CA GLU A 217 12.89 9.44 13.55
C GLU A 217 13.46 10.55 12.66
N MET A 218 13.62 11.75 13.22
CA MET A 218 14.14 12.90 12.47
C MET A 218 15.67 12.83 12.38
N CYS A 219 16.23 13.05 11.19
CA CYS A 219 17.66 13.28 11.05
C CYS A 219 18.04 14.60 11.74
N GLU A 220 19.27 14.73 12.25
CA GLU A 220 19.74 16.00 12.83
C GLU A 220 19.82 17.13 11.78
N GLN A 221 20.04 16.73 10.53
CA GLN A 221 20.21 17.58 9.36
C GLN A 221 19.75 16.81 8.12
N ILE A 222 19.50 17.52 7.02
CA ILE A 222 19.28 16.88 5.73
C ILE A 222 20.54 16.11 5.33
N GLU A 223 20.37 14.84 5.03
CA GLU A 223 21.44 13.94 4.61
C GLU A 223 21.50 13.81 3.08
N SER A 224 22.73 13.82 2.57
CA SER A 224 23.07 13.37 1.22
C SER A 224 24.07 12.21 1.34
N GLY A 225 23.82 11.09 0.66
CA GLY A 225 24.69 9.89 0.61
C GLY A 225 23.97 8.56 0.81
N THR A 226 22.90 8.53 1.60
CA THR A 226 22.21 7.28 1.96
C THR A 226 21.39 6.71 0.81
N VAL A 227 20.93 7.55 -0.12
CA VAL A 227 20.12 7.13 -1.27
C VAL A 227 20.98 6.46 -2.34
N SER A 228 22.20 6.97 -2.58
CA SER A 228 23.16 6.36 -3.50
C SER A 228 23.67 5.02 -3.00
N ALA A 229 23.78 4.83 -1.68
CA ALA A 229 24.04 3.50 -1.11
C ALA A 229 22.91 2.50 -1.44
N TRP A 230 21.66 2.97 -1.48
CA TRP A 230 20.48 2.15 -1.78
C TRP A 230 20.28 1.89 -3.28
N THR A 231 20.53 2.91 -4.11
CA THR A 231 20.33 2.84 -5.57
C THR A 231 21.58 2.40 -6.33
N ASN A 232 22.73 2.33 -5.67
CA ASN A 232 24.06 2.23 -6.27
C ASN A 232 24.30 3.28 -7.37
N ASN A 233 23.66 4.45 -7.26
CA ASN A 233 23.69 5.50 -8.26
C ASN A 233 23.92 6.88 -7.60
N PRO A 234 25.07 7.54 -7.86
CA PRO A 234 25.36 8.85 -7.30
C PRO A 234 24.42 9.95 -7.79
N ASP A 235 23.72 9.77 -8.92
CA ASP A 235 22.74 10.75 -9.40
C ASP A 235 21.48 10.81 -8.54
N ALA A 236 21.20 9.76 -7.75
CA ALA A 236 20.10 9.78 -6.80
C ALA A 236 20.29 10.89 -5.74
N GLU A 237 21.55 11.24 -5.42
CA GLU A 237 21.90 12.35 -4.53
C GLU A 237 21.68 13.73 -5.15
N ARG A 238 21.30 13.82 -6.43
CA ARG A 238 20.87 15.10 -7.01
C ARG A 238 19.38 15.34 -6.80
N GLU A 239 18.63 14.26 -6.62
CA GLU A 239 17.17 14.27 -6.63
C GLU A 239 16.55 14.04 -5.26
N LEU A 240 17.27 13.40 -4.33
CA LEU A 240 16.68 13.00 -3.06
C LEU A 240 17.47 13.60 -1.90
N ARG A 241 16.75 14.14 -0.91
CA ARG A 241 17.30 14.72 0.32
C ARG A 241 16.57 14.12 1.50
N ILE A 242 17.22 13.22 2.22
CA ILE A 242 16.63 12.52 3.36
C ILE A 242 16.58 13.48 4.55
N PHE A 243 15.47 13.47 5.28
CA PHE A 243 15.32 14.26 6.49
C PHE A 243 14.75 13.47 7.68
N ALA A 244 14.27 12.25 7.45
CA ALA A 244 13.79 11.36 8.49
C ALA A 244 13.87 9.89 8.04
N GLN A 245 13.78 8.99 9.01
CA GLN A 245 13.64 7.54 8.83
C GLN A 245 12.37 7.07 9.55
N ASP A 246 11.83 5.93 9.14
CA ASP A 246 10.84 5.22 9.95
C ASP A 246 11.50 4.04 10.67
N GLY A 247 10.87 3.55 11.74
CA GLY A 247 11.44 2.47 12.56
C GLY A 247 11.64 1.13 11.85
N SER A 248 11.12 0.97 10.63
CA SER A 248 11.40 -0.20 9.77
C SER A 248 12.71 -0.06 8.97
N GLY A 249 13.38 1.09 9.05
CA GLY A 249 14.59 1.41 8.30
C GLY A 249 14.34 1.93 6.89
N GLY A 250 13.10 2.32 6.57
CA GLY A 250 12.79 3.15 5.41
C GLY A 250 13.13 4.62 5.65
N VAL A 251 13.22 5.38 4.56
CA VAL A 251 13.63 6.79 4.59
C VAL A 251 12.56 7.71 4.02
N VAL A 252 12.47 8.91 4.58
CA VAL A 252 11.61 9.99 4.11
C VAL A 252 12.49 11.07 3.49
N ALA A 253 12.19 11.43 2.25
CA ALA A 253 13.00 12.36 1.49
C ALA A 253 12.18 13.41 0.75
N PHE A 254 12.77 14.59 0.58
CA PHE A 254 12.34 15.52 -0.47
C PHE A 254 12.78 14.96 -1.82
N TRP A 255 11.88 14.98 -2.80
CA TRP A 255 12.20 14.69 -4.20
C TRP A 255 12.29 16.00 -5.00
N LEU A 256 13.52 16.38 -5.35
CA LEU A 256 13.89 17.67 -5.92
C LEU A 256 13.59 17.71 -7.42
N VAL A 257 12.33 17.95 -7.74
CA VAL A 257 11.82 17.92 -9.13
C VAL A 257 11.32 19.26 -9.63
N HIS A 258 11.34 20.27 -8.75
CA HIS A 258 11.02 21.65 -9.09
C HIS A 258 12.28 22.50 -8.93
N ALA A 259 12.94 22.85 -10.04
CA ALA A 259 14.24 23.50 -10.01
C ALA A 259 14.28 24.83 -9.23
N ASP A 260 13.18 25.59 -9.26
CA ASP A 260 13.11 26.94 -8.68
C ASP A 260 12.39 26.98 -7.32
N ARG A 261 12.17 25.83 -6.66
CA ARG A 261 11.40 25.76 -5.42
C ARG A 261 12.25 25.34 -4.22
N PRO A 262 12.00 25.94 -3.02
CA PRO A 262 12.66 25.51 -1.79
C PRO A 262 12.18 24.12 -1.36
N TYR A 263 12.87 23.49 -0.40
CA TYR A 263 12.54 22.14 0.07
C TYR A 263 11.08 22.01 0.52
N GLU A 264 10.56 23.02 1.20
CA GLU A 264 9.20 23.04 1.73
C GLU A 264 8.13 22.92 0.65
N GLU A 265 8.48 23.21 -0.62
CA GLU A 265 7.59 23.13 -1.78
C GLU A 265 7.94 21.95 -2.72
N GLN A 266 8.90 21.10 -2.35
CA GLN A 266 9.21 19.86 -3.06
C GLN A 266 8.30 18.73 -2.57
N PRO A 267 7.89 17.80 -3.46
CA PRO A 267 7.18 16.60 -3.04
C PRO A 267 8.01 15.77 -2.05
N ILE A 268 7.30 15.06 -1.18
CA ILE A 268 7.90 14.17 -0.19
C ILE A 268 7.55 12.73 -0.54
N VAL A 269 8.58 11.89 -0.53
CA VAL A 269 8.50 10.47 -0.90
C VAL A 269 8.99 9.60 0.25
N PHE A 270 8.47 8.38 0.30
CA PHE A 270 8.96 7.32 1.18
C PHE A 270 9.67 6.25 0.35
N LEU A 271 10.78 5.74 0.87
CA LEU A 271 11.56 4.63 0.32
C LEU A 271 11.79 3.62 1.45
N GLY A 272 10.97 2.57 1.49
CA GLY A 272 11.05 1.44 2.42
C GLY A 272 12.13 0.43 2.02
N SER A 273 12.67 -0.26 3.01
CA SER A 273 13.76 -1.21 2.85
C SER A 273 13.35 -2.49 2.09
N GLU A 274 12.05 -2.84 2.08
CA GLU A 274 11.49 -3.99 1.37
C GLU A 274 10.94 -3.65 -0.03
N GLY A 275 11.14 -2.40 -0.47
CA GLY A 275 10.78 -1.92 -1.81
C GLY A 275 9.49 -1.11 -1.87
N GLU A 276 8.89 -0.78 -0.73
CA GLU A 276 7.83 0.22 -0.62
C GLU A 276 8.36 1.55 -1.12
N ILE A 277 7.79 2.09 -2.18
CA ILE A 277 8.18 3.39 -2.72
C ILE A 277 6.89 4.17 -2.90
N GLY A 278 6.91 5.48 -2.75
CA GLY A 278 5.81 6.29 -3.25
C GLY A 278 5.79 7.72 -2.74
N PRO A 279 4.99 8.57 -3.39
CA PRO A 279 4.78 9.93 -2.93
C PRO A 279 3.79 9.93 -1.75
N ILE A 280 4.19 10.53 -0.64
CA ILE A 280 3.35 10.63 0.56
C ILE A 280 2.79 12.05 0.78
N ALA A 281 3.38 13.07 0.14
CA ALA A 281 2.83 14.43 0.15
C ALA A 281 3.30 15.26 -1.07
N CYS A 282 2.49 16.25 -1.47
CA CYS A 282 2.85 17.18 -2.54
C CYS A 282 3.90 18.23 -2.12
N ASP A 283 4.01 18.49 -0.80
CA ASP A 283 4.90 19.46 -0.19
C ASP A 283 5.00 19.23 1.33
N LEU A 284 5.83 20.01 2.03
CA LEU A 284 6.04 19.86 3.47
C LEU A 284 4.78 20.17 4.30
N ALA A 285 3.93 21.09 3.84
CA ALA A 285 2.68 21.39 4.52
C ALA A 285 1.73 20.18 4.49
N ASP A 286 1.57 19.54 3.33
CA ASP A 286 0.76 18.34 3.17
C ASP A 286 1.33 17.16 3.99
N PHE A 287 2.64 17.00 4.08
CA PHE A 287 3.26 15.98 4.92
C PHE A 287 2.94 16.21 6.41
N LEU A 288 3.01 17.44 6.89
CA LEU A 288 2.62 17.75 8.26
C LEU A 288 1.12 17.54 8.51
N TYR A 289 0.25 17.77 7.51
CA TYR A 289 -1.17 17.43 7.63
C TYR A 289 -1.42 15.91 7.66
N LEU A 290 -0.63 15.13 6.91
CA LEU A 290 -0.65 13.67 6.94
C LEU A 290 -0.32 13.16 8.35
N LEU A 291 0.82 13.59 8.90
CA LEU A 291 1.24 13.25 10.26
C LEU A 291 0.21 13.74 11.28
N ALA A 292 -0.32 14.96 11.13
CA ALA A 292 -1.35 15.49 12.01
C ALA A 292 -2.62 14.64 12.03
N GLY A 293 -2.95 13.95 10.94
CA GLY A 293 -4.05 13.00 10.85
C GLY A 293 -3.78 11.64 11.50
N GLY A 294 -2.54 11.38 11.93
CA GLY A 294 -2.17 10.12 12.56
C GLY A 294 -1.69 9.05 11.58
N VAL A 295 -1.16 9.45 10.42
CA VAL A 295 -0.65 8.53 9.39
C VAL A 295 0.84 8.78 9.23
N GLY A 296 1.66 7.76 9.49
CA GLY A 296 3.10 7.80 9.30
C GLY A 296 3.51 7.51 7.84
N PRO A 297 4.80 7.67 7.50
CA PRO A 297 5.30 7.47 6.13
C PRO A 297 5.10 6.05 5.60
N TYR A 298 5.41 5.03 6.42
CA TYR A 298 5.23 3.64 6.05
C TYR A 298 3.75 3.30 5.87
N GLU A 299 2.91 3.66 6.85
CA GLU A 299 1.47 3.41 6.80
C GLU A 299 0.81 4.06 5.59
N ALA A 300 1.27 5.27 5.21
CA ALA A 300 0.79 5.97 4.04
C ALA A 300 0.96 5.18 2.74
N ILE A 301 2.04 4.42 2.61
CA ILE A 301 2.30 3.59 1.43
C ILE A 301 1.64 2.22 1.56
N GLU A 302 1.80 1.54 2.70
CA GLU A 302 1.36 0.15 2.88
C GLU A 302 -0.17 0.05 3.07
N TYR A 303 -0.74 0.93 3.88
CA TYR A 303 -2.16 0.87 4.29
C TYR A 303 -2.99 2.03 3.74
N GLY A 304 -2.35 3.12 3.33
CA GLY A 304 -3.02 4.37 2.95
C GLY A 304 -3.66 5.06 4.16
N SER A 305 -4.83 5.65 3.97
CA SER A 305 -5.59 6.25 5.08
C SER A 305 -7.10 6.03 4.94
N THR A 306 -7.75 5.76 6.07
CA THR A 306 -9.22 5.72 6.20
C THR A 306 -9.76 6.75 7.19
N SER A 307 -8.91 7.46 7.92
CA SER A 307 -9.29 8.43 8.96
C SER A 307 -9.11 9.87 8.47
N GLY A 308 -10.15 10.69 8.67
CA GLY A 308 -10.15 12.11 8.27
C GLY A 308 -10.04 13.11 9.42
N LYS A 309 -9.82 12.64 10.67
CA LYS A 309 -9.77 13.52 11.85
C LYS A 309 -8.32 13.78 12.27
N PRO A 310 -7.93 15.05 12.53
CA PRO A 310 -6.64 15.36 13.12
C PRO A 310 -6.47 14.67 14.48
N THR A 311 -5.42 13.87 14.61
CA THR A 311 -5.00 13.16 15.82
C THR A 311 -4.00 14.00 16.61
N PHE A 312 -3.13 14.76 15.93
CA PHE A 312 -2.06 15.55 16.55
C PHE A 312 -2.22 17.05 16.29
N PRO A 313 -2.94 17.79 17.16
CA PRO A 313 -3.27 19.19 16.94
C PRO A 313 -2.06 20.14 16.96
N LYS A 314 -0.97 19.79 17.65
CA LYS A 314 0.29 20.57 17.61
C LYS A 314 0.93 20.51 16.22
N VAL A 315 0.96 19.33 15.60
CA VAL A 315 1.46 19.12 14.23
C VAL A 315 0.56 19.82 13.22
N ALA A 316 -0.77 19.78 13.39
CA ALA A 316 -1.71 20.50 12.54
C ALA A 316 -1.47 22.03 12.55
N LYS A 317 -1.14 22.60 13.72
CA LYS A 317 -0.80 24.02 13.84
C LYS A 317 0.49 24.34 13.10
N LEU A 318 1.48 23.46 13.18
CA LEU A 318 2.74 23.61 12.45
C LEU A 318 2.54 23.53 10.92
N ALA A 319 1.70 22.59 10.45
CA ALA A 319 1.31 22.52 9.04
C ALA A 319 0.70 23.86 8.57
N ALA A 320 -0.19 24.43 9.38
CA ALA A 320 -0.87 25.69 9.09
C ALA A 320 0.05 26.92 9.09
N THR A 321 1.27 26.86 9.66
CA THR A 321 2.25 27.95 9.53
C THR A 321 2.91 27.97 8.16
N LEU A 322 2.98 26.82 7.47
CA LEU A 322 3.49 26.74 6.10
C LEU A 322 2.39 27.06 5.08
N ALA A 323 1.23 26.40 5.19
CA ALA A 323 0.09 26.65 4.33
C ALA A 323 -1.22 26.32 5.05
N LYS A 324 -2.16 27.27 5.08
CA LYS A 324 -3.50 27.02 5.66
C LYS A 324 -4.34 26.20 4.70
N ARG A 325 -4.63 24.94 5.06
CA ARG A 325 -5.49 24.03 4.30
C ARG A 325 -6.59 23.49 5.21
N GLU A 326 -7.61 24.31 5.45
CA GLU A 326 -8.72 23.93 6.32
C GLU A 326 -9.40 22.65 5.82
N GLY A 327 -9.57 21.67 6.72
CA GLY A 327 -10.22 20.40 6.40
C GLY A 327 -9.39 19.44 5.55
N ARG A 328 -8.11 19.74 5.26
CA ARG A 328 -7.20 18.83 4.54
C ARG A 328 -7.03 17.55 5.34
N THR A 329 -7.48 16.42 4.78
CA THR A 329 -7.36 15.10 5.41
C THR A 329 -6.16 14.31 4.87
N PRO A 330 -5.65 13.30 5.59
CA PRO A 330 -4.67 12.36 5.06
C PRO A 330 -5.05 11.76 3.71
N VAL A 331 -6.34 11.42 3.52
CA VAL A 331 -6.86 10.89 2.26
C VAL A 331 -6.68 11.89 1.11
N ASP A 332 -6.95 13.18 1.36
CA ASP A 332 -6.78 14.22 0.35
C ASP A 332 -5.31 14.47 0.01
N VAL A 333 -4.43 14.37 1.02
CA VAL A 333 -2.98 14.49 0.85
C VAL A 333 -2.46 13.36 -0.04
N LEU A 334 -2.73 12.10 0.33
CA LEU A 334 -2.27 10.94 -0.42
C LEU A 334 -2.84 10.90 -1.84
N ALA A 335 -4.13 11.24 -1.99
CA ALA A 335 -4.74 11.30 -3.32
C ALA A 335 -4.07 12.36 -4.21
N ALA A 336 -3.75 13.54 -3.68
CA ALA A 336 -3.07 14.59 -4.44
C ALA A 336 -1.62 14.21 -4.77
N ALA A 337 -0.90 13.61 -3.82
CA ALA A 337 0.46 13.15 -4.02
C ALA A 337 0.53 12.06 -5.12
N ALA A 338 -0.37 11.07 -5.05
CA ALA A 338 -0.48 10.01 -6.04
C ALA A 338 -0.99 10.50 -7.41
N ASP A 339 -1.80 11.56 -7.47
CA ASP A 339 -2.21 12.17 -8.73
C ASP A 339 -1.03 12.84 -9.44
N GLN A 340 -0.17 13.52 -8.69
CA GLN A 340 0.88 14.38 -9.23
C GLN A 340 2.27 13.75 -9.33
N TYR A 341 2.64 12.79 -8.49
CA TYR A 341 4.04 12.38 -8.26
C TYR A 341 4.27 10.87 -8.28
N LEU A 342 3.34 10.09 -8.84
CA LEU A 342 3.49 8.62 -8.82
C LEU A 342 4.55 8.09 -9.80
N ASP A 343 5.04 8.92 -10.70
CA ASP A 343 6.19 8.62 -11.56
C ASP A 343 7.52 8.48 -10.80
N ILE A 344 7.55 8.77 -9.49
CA ILE A 344 8.69 8.47 -8.61
C ILE A 344 9.14 7.00 -8.74
N HIS A 345 8.21 6.06 -8.88
CA HIS A 345 8.57 4.65 -8.96
C HIS A 345 9.39 4.32 -10.20
N GLU A 346 8.98 4.86 -11.36
CA GLU A 346 9.75 4.72 -12.60
C GLU A 346 11.10 5.41 -12.48
N ARG A 347 11.15 6.57 -11.81
CA ARG A 347 12.39 7.30 -11.60
C ARG A 347 13.36 6.51 -10.73
N ILE A 348 12.93 5.99 -9.58
CA ILE A 348 13.76 5.15 -8.71
C ILE A 348 14.22 3.89 -9.45
N ALA A 349 13.33 3.23 -10.19
CA ALA A 349 13.70 2.07 -11.00
C ALA A 349 14.73 2.42 -12.10
N ALA A 350 14.65 3.63 -12.68
CA ALA A 350 15.67 4.12 -13.63
C ALA A 350 17.00 4.42 -12.93
N LEU A 351 16.98 5.00 -11.73
CA LEU A 351 18.18 5.24 -10.93
C LEU A 351 18.88 3.94 -10.55
N ILE A 352 18.14 2.90 -10.15
CA ILE A 352 18.68 1.57 -9.81
C ILE A 352 19.26 0.85 -11.04
N ARG A 353 18.59 0.95 -12.21
CA ARG A 353 18.98 0.20 -13.43
C ARG A 353 20.16 0.80 -14.19
N ASN A 354 20.55 2.04 -13.91
CA ASN A 354 21.68 2.67 -14.60
C ASN A 354 23.02 2.09 -14.11
N GLU A 355 23.49 1.03 -14.76
CA GLU A 355 24.89 1.02 -15.20
C GLU A 355 25.05 2.26 -16.09
N SER A 356 26.00 3.15 -15.77
CA SER A 356 26.24 4.37 -16.57
C SER A 356 26.38 4.01 -18.07
N PRO A 357 25.91 4.87 -19.00
CA PRO A 357 26.11 4.65 -20.43
C PRO A 357 27.59 4.50 -20.82
#